data_AF-A0A939AW69-F1
#
_entry.id   AF-A0A939AW69-F1
#
_cell.length_a   1.000
_cell.length_b   1.000
_cell.length_c   1.000
_cell.angle_alpha   90.00
_cell.angle_beta   90.00
_cell.angle_gamma   90.00
#
_symmetry.space_group_name_H-M   'P 1'
#
loop_
_entity.id
_entity.type
_entity.pdbx_description
1 polymer ?
#
loop_
_entity_poly.entity_id
_entity_poly.type
_entity_poly.pdbx_seq_one_letter_code
_entity_poly.pdbx_strand_id
1 'polypeptide(L)'
;MPDPGTKLSSFVHVRPSGIRSINIERDLQQPSLANEYVLTAQARRTLARIVDGVDDLARTRAWTLTGPYGSGKSYFGLFVMNLMGASLPAHRQTLMELQKADPLLAERVQHLLEPNGARGLFPVPVTGYRAPLQEALVHGLNQALQPLSSDPSIRQLLSDGQSLAHAESRAFVVWIQNLLSVVSQPTLGYSGLLLLLDEMGKPLEHAAAHPTTADIYLLQELAECASRSKQTPFLFMGILHQGFERVSSQKSGGGGAILSSKTRPRVVARHAAGSGLPSWAG
;
A
#
# COMPACT_ATOMS: atom_id res chain seq x y z
N MET A 1 -47.17 -4.76 0.70
CA MET A 1 -46.64 -4.38 -0.63
C MET A 1 -46.31 -2.90 -0.59
N PRO A 2 -45.14 -2.45 -1.08
CA PRO A 2 -44.86 -1.02 -1.14
C PRO A 2 -45.85 -0.31 -2.09
N ASP A 3 -46.27 0.89 -1.71
CA ASP A 3 -47.29 1.71 -2.40
C ASP A 3 -46.83 2.04 -3.84
N PRO A 4 -47.69 2.00 -4.88
CA PRO A 4 -47.28 2.19 -6.28
C PRO A 4 -46.63 3.55 -6.59
N GLY A 5 -46.71 4.54 -5.67
CA GLY A 5 -46.08 5.86 -5.77
C GLY A 5 -44.68 5.98 -5.13
N THR A 6 -44.17 4.92 -4.50
CA THR A 6 -42.93 5.00 -3.73
C THR A 6 -41.72 5.02 -4.68
N LYS A 7 -41.16 6.22 -4.89
CA LYS A 7 -40.00 6.43 -5.77
C LYS A 7 -38.76 5.75 -5.18
N LEU A 8 -37.94 5.13 -6.02
CA LEU A 8 -36.69 4.46 -5.63
C LEU A 8 -35.77 5.36 -4.76
N SER A 9 -35.81 6.68 -4.98
CA SER A 9 -35.07 7.68 -4.21
C SER A 9 -35.46 7.79 -2.73
N SER A 10 -36.56 7.16 -2.30
CA SER A 10 -36.97 7.06 -0.90
C SER A 10 -36.35 5.88 -0.15
N PHE A 11 -35.76 4.91 -0.89
CA PHE A 11 -35.05 3.76 -0.32
C PHE A 11 -33.56 3.77 -0.67
N VAL A 12 -33.20 4.37 -1.80
CA VAL A 12 -31.83 4.44 -2.31
C VAL A 12 -31.39 5.88 -2.31
N HIS A 13 -30.50 6.21 -1.38
CA HIS A 13 -29.82 7.49 -1.34
C HIS A 13 -28.42 7.33 -1.91
N VAL A 14 -28.12 8.09 -2.98
CA VAL A 14 -26.75 8.24 -3.45
C VAL A 14 -26.04 9.12 -2.44
N ARG A 15 -25.07 8.59 -1.70
CA ARG A 15 -24.16 9.43 -0.92
C ARG A 15 -23.26 10.18 -1.91
N PRO A 16 -23.23 11.52 -1.93
CA PRO A 16 -22.34 12.28 -2.81
C PRO A 16 -20.84 12.11 -2.48
N SER A 17 -20.51 11.37 -1.42
CA SER A 17 -19.16 11.08 -0.97
C SER A 17 -18.41 10.25 -2.01
N GLY A 18 -17.63 10.91 -2.86
CA GLY A 18 -16.85 10.24 -3.91
C GLY A 18 -16.52 11.04 -5.17
N ILE A 19 -16.93 12.31 -5.29
CA ILE A 19 -16.64 13.11 -6.50
C ILE A 19 -15.22 13.72 -6.48
N ARG A 20 -14.57 13.80 -5.31
CA ARG A 20 -13.23 14.38 -5.20
C ARG A 20 -12.14 13.33 -5.42
N SER A 21 -11.13 13.69 -6.20
CA SER A 21 -9.90 12.89 -6.30
C SER A 21 -9.16 12.94 -4.96
N ILE A 22 -8.72 11.77 -4.48
CA ILE A 22 -7.95 11.64 -3.25
C ILE A 22 -6.48 11.84 -3.56
N ASN A 23 -5.80 12.67 -2.79
CA ASN A 23 -4.34 12.75 -2.76
C ASN A 23 -3.88 12.28 -1.38
N ILE A 24 -3.26 11.11 -1.32
CA ILE A 24 -2.94 10.44 -0.06
C ILE A 24 -2.02 11.26 0.87
N GLU A 25 -1.12 12.10 0.34
CA GLU A 25 -0.20 12.90 1.15
C GLU A 25 -0.95 14.03 1.88
N ARG A 26 -1.79 14.77 1.15
CA ARG A 26 -2.56 15.90 1.70
C ARG A 26 -3.77 15.48 2.52
N ASP A 27 -4.36 14.34 2.17
CA ASP A 27 -5.63 13.89 2.73
C ASP A 27 -5.43 12.99 3.96
N LEU A 28 -4.22 12.48 4.23
CA LEU A 28 -3.93 11.62 5.39
C LEU A 28 -4.34 12.24 6.73
N GLN A 29 -4.14 13.55 6.87
CA GLN A 29 -4.43 14.28 8.10
C GLN A 29 -5.87 14.84 8.17
N GLN A 30 -6.75 14.49 7.24
CA GLN A 30 -8.13 14.98 7.19
C GLN A 30 -9.13 13.94 7.74
N PRO A 31 -9.60 14.04 9.00
CA PRO A 31 -10.47 13.04 9.60
C PRO A 31 -11.84 12.92 8.92
N SER A 32 -12.33 14.00 8.32
CA SER A 32 -13.64 14.07 7.67
C SER A 32 -13.81 13.04 6.54
N LEU A 33 -12.70 12.68 5.88
CA LEU A 33 -12.67 11.69 4.81
C LEU A 33 -12.98 10.26 5.27
N ALA A 34 -12.74 9.90 6.53
CA ALA A 34 -13.01 8.54 6.97
C ALA A 34 -14.49 8.15 6.80
N ASN A 35 -15.41 9.12 6.92
CA ASN A 35 -16.85 8.91 6.81
C ASN A 35 -17.37 8.86 5.36
N GLU A 36 -16.56 9.35 4.43
CA GLU A 36 -16.92 9.45 3.03
C GLU A 36 -16.54 8.17 2.26
N TYR A 37 -15.68 7.29 2.81
CA TYR A 37 -15.33 6.02 2.18
C TYR A 37 -16.43 4.97 2.31
N VAL A 38 -16.81 4.34 1.20
CA VAL A 38 -17.69 3.18 1.22
C VAL A 38 -16.85 1.90 1.20
N LEU A 39 -16.77 1.24 2.35
CA LEU A 39 -16.04 -0.02 2.50
C LEU A 39 -16.78 -1.18 1.81
N THR A 40 -16.39 -1.46 0.57
CA THR A 40 -17.00 -2.53 -0.24
C THR A 40 -16.58 -3.93 0.21
N ALA A 41 -17.35 -4.96 -0.17
CA ALA A 41 -16.99 -6.35 0.10
C ALA A 41 -15.61 -6.73 -0.48
N GLN A 42 -15.24 -6.19 -1.64
CA GLN A 42 -13.92 -6.41 -2.23
C GLN A 42 -12.82 -5.73 -1.41
N ALA A 43 -13.03 -4.50 -0.97
CA ALA A 43 -12.10 -3.79 -0.10
C ALA A 43 -11.86 -4.55 1.21
N ARG A 44 -12.92 -5.09 1.83
CA ARG A 44 -12.79 -5.95 3.03
C ARG A 44 -11.95 -7.20 2.79
N ARG A 45 -12.19 -7.91 1.68
CA ARG A 45 -11.38 -9.10 1.32
C ARG A 45 -9.91 -8.75 1.08
N THR A 46 -9.64 -7.63 0.42
CA THR A 46 -8.28 -7.14 0.20
C THR A 46 -7.62 -6.78 1.53
N LEU A 47 -8.34 -6.06 2.41
CA LEU A 47 -7.87 -5.72 3.75
C LEU A 47 -7.56 -6.96 4.59
N ALA A 48 -8.43 -7.98 4.59
CA ALA A 48 -8.19 -9.22 5.30
C ALA A 48 -6.86 -9.90 4.87
N ARG A 49 -6.56 -9.89 3.57
CA ARG A 49 -5.28 -10.42 3.07
C ARG A 49 -4.06 -9.60 3.49
N ILE A 50 -4.20 -8.28 3.56
CA ILE A 50 -3.15 -7.39 4.06
C ILE A 50 -2.91 -7.65 5.55
N VAL A 51 -3.98 -7.74 6.34
CA VAL A 51 -3.96 -8.08 7.78
C VAL A 51 -3.27 -9.43 7.99
N ASP A 52 -3.61 -10.46 7.22
CA ASP A 52 -2.95 -11.76 7.29
C ASP A 52 -1.43 -11.67 7.06
N GLY A 53 -0.96 -10.76 6.18
CA GLY A 53 0.47 -10.57 5.91
C GLY A 53 1.24 -9.93 7.06
N VAL A 54 0.56 -9.13 7.89
CA VAL A 54 1.16 -8.54 9.09
C VAL A 54 1.23 -9.59 10.20
N ASP A 55 0.17 -10.38 10.37
CA ASP A 55 -0.02 -11.39 11.42
C ASP A 55 0.89 -12.63 11.24
N ASP A 56 1.06 -13.09 10.01
CA ASP A 56 1.82 -14.31 9.68
C ASP A 56 3.19 -13.98 9.07
N LEU A 57 4.26 -14.30 9.81
CA LEU A 57 5.65 -14.05 9.39
C LEU A 57 6.05 -14.78 8.09
N ALA A 58 5.29 -15.80 7.66
CA ALA A 58 5.54 -16.52 6.41
C ALA A 58 4.87 -15.87 5.18
N ARG A 59 4.05 -14.84 5.36
CA ARG A 59 3.27 -14.21 4.29
C ARG A 59 3.91 -12.92 3.77
N THR A 60 3.53 -12.55 2.55
CA THR A 60 4.01 -11.32 1.89
C THR A 60 3.47 -10.07 2.58
N ARG A 61 4.37 -9.10 2.78
CA ARG A 61 4.07 -7.75 3.26
C ARG A 61 4.26 -6.69 2.18
N ALA A 62 4.49 -7.11 0.94
CA ALA A 62 4.55 -6.24 -0.22
C ALA A 62 3.35 -6.50 -1.14
N TRP A 63 2.60 -5.44 -1.44
CA TRP A 63 1.35 -5.51 -2.19
C TRP A 63 1.31 -4.50 -3.32
N THR A 64 0.62 -4.84 -4.40
CA THR A 64 0.27 -3.89 -5.46
C THR A 64 -1.22 -3.95 -5.74
N LEU A 65 -1.90 -2.80 -5.64
CA LEU A 65 -3.30 -2.65 -5.98
C LEU A 65 -3.44 -2.13 -7.41
N THR A 66 -3.98 -2.95 -8.30
CA THR A 66 -4.24 -2.59 -9.70
C THR A 66 -5.73 -2.44 -9.95
N GLY A 67 -6.12 -1.40 -10.70
CA GLY A 67 -7.51 -1.22 -11.15
C GLY A 67 -7.67 0.07 -11.97
N PRO A 68 -8.80 0.25 -12.67
CA PRO A 68 -9.02 1.43 -13.50
C PRO A 68 -9.04 2.73 -12.67
N TYR A 69 -8.88 3.87 -13.34
CA TYR A 69 -9.05 5.19 -12.71
C TYR A 69 -10.46 5.31 -12.11
N GLY A 70 -10.57 6.00 -10.97
CA GLY A 70 -11.85 6.18 -10.28
C GLY A 70 -12.37 4.96 -9.49
N SER A 71 -11.63 3.85 -9.45
CA SER A 71 -12.07 2.64 -8.71
C SER A 71 -11.84 2.69 -7.18
N GLY A 72 -11.51 3.86 -6.63
CA GLY A 72 -11.34 4.07 -5.18
C GLY A 72 -10.08 3.48 -4.55
N LYS A 73 -9.02 3.19 -5.31
CA LYS A 73 -7.77 2.56 -4.79
C LYS A 73 -7.00 3.49 -3.84
N SER A 74 -6.78 4.75 -4.22
CA SER A 74 -6.13 5.74 -3.36
C SER A 74 -6.93 5.98 -2.08
N TYR A 75 -8.26 5.97 -2.19
CA TYR A 75 -9.15 6.04 -1.03
C TYR A 75 -9.01 4.80 -0.13
N PHE A 76 -8.97 3.60 -0.70
CA PHE A 76 -8.68 2.39 0.05
C PHE A 76 -7.30 2.46 0.73
N GLY A 77 -6.27 2.96 0.05
CA GLY A 77 -4.94 3.20 0.63
C GLY A 77 -4.98 4.14 1.82
N LEU A 78 -5.70 5.26 1.68
CA LEU A 78 -5.96 6.21 2.77
C LEU A 78 -6.69 5.56 3.95
N PHE A 79 -7.68 4.72 3.67
CA PHE A 79 -8.40 3.94 4.68
C PHE A 79 -7.45 2.98 5.42
N VAL A 80 -6.62 2.22 4.70
CA VAL A 80 -5.63 1.31 5.30
C VAL A 80 -4.63 2.07 6.15
N MET A 81 -4.11 3.21 5.67
CA MET A 81 -3.17 4.02 6.45
C MET A 81 -3.78 4.52 7.76
N ASN A 82 -4.98 5.11 7.72
CA ASN A 82 -5.66 5.54 8.93
C ASN A 82 -6.01 4.38 9.86
N LEU A 83 -6.38 3.22 9.31
CA LEU A 83 -6.70 2.04 10.11
C LEU A 83 -5.47 1.49 10.84
N MET A 84 -4.30 1.44 10.19
CA MET A 84 -3.08 0.83 10.74
C MET A 84 -2.21 1.81 11.54
N GLY A 85 -2.30 3.11 11.26
CA GLY A 85 -1.57 4.16 11.97
C GLY A 85 -2.41 4.71 13.12
N ALA A 86 -2.32 4.12 14.31
CA ALA A 86 -3.09 4.53 15.48
C ALA A 86 -2.80 5.98 15.95
N SER A 87 -1.66 6.56 15.56
CA SER A 87 -1.37 7.98 15.77
C SER A 87 -2.14 8.93 14.85
N LEU A 88 -2.78 8.44 13.79
CA LEU A 88 -3.46 9.30 12.82
C LEU A 88 -4.81 9.81 13.33
N PRO A 89 -5.19 11.05 13.01
CA PRO A 89 -6.44 11.65 13.48
C PRO A 89 -7.71 10.84 13.12
N ALA A 90 -7.73 10.17 11.97
CA ALA A 90 -8.90 9.44 11.50
C ALA A 90 -8.94 7.96 11.95
N HIS A 91 -7.95 7.48 12.72
CA HIS A 91 -7.83 6.07 13.09
C HIS A 91 -9.09 5.53 13.78
N ARG A 92 -9.51 6.19 14.87
CA ARG A 92 -10.68 5.75 15.65
C ARG A 92 -11.95 5.67 14.79
N GLN A 93 -12.18 6.67 13.95
CA GLN A 93 -13.35 6.70 13.07
C GLN A 93 -13.28 5.58 12.02
N THR A 94 -12.11 5.39 11.41
CA THR A 94 -11.87 4.35 10.40
C THR A 94 -12.10 2.95 10.98
N LEU A 95 -11.63 2.72 12.21
CA LEU A 95 -11.85 1.49 12.95
C LEU A 95 -13.34 1.26 13.27
N MET A 96 -14.07 2.30 13.65
CA MET A 96 -15.53 2.21 13.86
C MET A 96 -16.29 1.85 12.59
N GLU A 97 -15.92 2.42 11.44
CA GLU A 97 -16.53 2.05 10.15
C GLU A 97 -16.22 0.60 9.77
N LEU A 98 -14.99 0.13 10.03
CA LEU A 98 -14.67 -1.29 9.87
C LEU A 98 -15.48 -2.16 10.83
N GLN A 99 -15.59 -1.80 12.11
CA GLN A 99 -16.35 -2.55 13.11
C GLN A 99 -17.81 -2.72 12.72
N LYS A 100 -18.45 -1.67 12.18
CA LYS A 100 -19.84 -1.74 11.70
C LYS A 100 -19.99 -2.69 10.50
N ALA A 101 -18.99 -2.70 9.62
CA ALA A 101 -19.04 -3.48 8.38
C ALA A 101 -18.57 -4.93 8.55
N ASP A 102 -17.60 -5.18 9.44
CA ASP A 102 -16.93 -6.47 9.66
C ASP A 102 -16.28 -6.50 11.06
N PRO A 103 -17.06 -6.83 12.11
CA PRO A 103 -16.58 -6.84 13.50
C PRO A 103 -15.36 -7.74 13.72
N LEU A 104 -15.32 -8.91 13.08
CA LEU A 104 -14.24 -9.87 13.25
C LEU A 104 -12.93 -9.34 12.66
N LEU A 105 -12.99 -8.73 11.46
CA LEU A 105 -11.79 -8.12 10.88
C LEU A 105 -11.29 -6.92 11.69
N ALA A 106 -12.21 -6.14 12.30
CA ALA A 106 -11.84 -5.03 13.18
C ALA A 106 -11.11 -5.50 14.45
N GLU A 107 -11.60 -6.56 15.10
CA GLU A 107 -10.96 -7.18 16.27
C GLU A 107 -9.54 -7.66 15.93
N ARG A 108 -9.37 -8.32 14.78
CA ARG A 108 -8.05 -8.74 14.30
C ARG A 108 -7.10 -7.56 14.12
N VAL A 109 -7.57 -6.44 13.57
CA VAL A 109 -6.76 -5.23 13.41
C VAL A 109 -6.38 -4.64 14.77
N GLN A 110 -7.30 -4.59 15.72
CA GLN A 110 -7.01 -4.10 17.08
C GLN A 110 -5.91 -4.94 17.73
N HIS A 111 -6.05 -6.27 17.72
CA HIS A 111 -5.04 -7.18 18.28
C HIS A 111 -3.67 -7.10 17.60
N LEU A 112 -3.59 -6.69 16.33
CA LEU A 112 -2.32 -6.46 15.66
C LEU A 112 -1.61 -5.18 16.14
N LEU A 113 -2.37 -4.16 16.53
CA LEU A 113 -1.85 -2.85 16.90
C LEU A 113 -1.58 -2.73 18.42
N GLU A 114 -2.37 -3.41 19.25
CA GLU A 114 -2.29 -3.39 20.72
C GLU A 114 -0.93 -3.83 21.32
N PRO A 115 -0.25 -4.91 20.87
CA PRO A 115 0.88 -5.47 21.60
C PRO A 115 2.19 -4.69 21.42
N ASN A 116 2.38 -3.99 20.29
CA ASN A 116 3.71 -3.58 19.83
C ASN A 116 3.88 -2.07 19.57
N GLY A 117 2.87 -1.23 19.82
CA GLY A 117 3.05 0.20 19.64
C GLY A 117 1.76 0.98 19.82
N ALA A 118 1.72 1.86 20.83
CA ALA A 118 0.59 2.76 21.09
C ALA A 118 0.19 3.63 19.87
N ARG A 119 1.07 3.70 18.86
CA ARG A 119 0.88 4.50 17.64
C ARG A 119 0.65 3.67 16.37
N GLY A 120 0.64 2.34 16.45
CA GLY A 120 0.47 1.45 15.30
C GLY A 120 1.65 1.52 14.31
N LEU A 121 1.40 1.30 13.02
CA LEU A 121 2.42 1.42 11.98
C LEU A 121 2.67 2.89 11.63
N PHE A 122 3.94 3.29 11.49
CA PHE A 122 4.31 4.62 11.03
C PHE A 122 3.89 4.79 9.56
N PRO A 123 2.99 5.74 9.23
CA PRO A 123 2.47 5.90 7.88
C PRO A 123 3.37 6.80 7.04
N VAL A 124 3.79 6.32 5.88
CA VAL A 124 4.55 7.07 4.87
C VAL A 124 3.76 7.09 3.56
N PRO A 125 2.92 8.11 3.33
CA PRO A 125 2.25 8.31 2.05
C PRO A 125 3.25 8.88 1.03
N VAL A 126 3.26 8.33 -0.19
CA VAL A 126 4.10 8.80 -1.30
C VAL A 126 3.26 8.85 -2.57
N THR A 127 3.15 10.01 -3.20
CA THR A 127 2.48 10.16 -4.50
C THR A 127 3.52 10.18 -5.61
N GLY A 128 3.47 9.18 -6.49
CA GLY A 128 4.32 9.09 -7.66
C GLY A 128 4.12 10.25 -8.64
N TYR A 129 5.24 10.71 -9.19
CA TYR A 129 5.35 11.65 -10.30
C TYR A 129 6.40 11.16 -11.30
N ARG A 130 6.55 11.85 -12.44
CA ARG A 130 7.46 11.42 -13.53
C ARG A 130 8.91 11.78 -13.21
N ALA A 131 9.51 11.03 -12.30
CA ALA A 131 10.89 11.16 -11.86
C ALA A 131 11.45 9.78 -11.45
N PRO A 132 12.75 9.66 -11.16
CA PRO A 132 13.30 8.44 -10.59
C PRO A 132 12.53 8.01 -9.34
N LEU A 133 12.23 6.71 -9.22
CA LEU A 133 11.46 6.15 -8.10
C LEU A 133 12.06 6.53 -6.75
N GLN A 134 13.38 6.42 -6.63
CA GLN A 134 14.10 6.69 -5.40
C GLN A 134 13.94 8.15 -4.95
N GLU A 135 13.91 9.09 -5.89
CA GLU A 135 13.64 10.51 -5.61
C GLU A 135 12.25 10.71 -5.00
N ALA A 136 11.21 10.11 -5.62
CA ALA A 136 9.85 10.19 -5.11
C ALA A 136 9.73 9.59 -3.70
N LEU A 137 10.39 8.46 -3.45
CA LEU A 137 10.42 7.82 -2.13
C LEU A 137 11.14 8.68 -1.08
N VAL A 138 12.33 9.22 -1.39
CA VAL A 138 13.08 10.11 -0.48
C VAL A 138 12.24 11.33 -0.12
N HIS A 139 11.58 11.94 -1.11
CA HIS A 139 10.71 13.09 -0.89
C HIS A 139 9.58 12.75 0.11
N GLY A 140 8.83 11.67 -0.13
CA GLY A 140 7.74 11.25 0.75
C GLY A 140 8.20 10.83 2.16
N LEU A 141 9.35 10.15 2.26
CA LEU A 141 9.97 9.78 3.55
C LEU A 141 10.37 11.02 4.35
N ASN A 142 11.03 11.98 3.73
CA ASN A 142 11.41 13.24 4.39
C ASN A 142 10.17 14.00 4.89
N GLN A 143 9.12 14.09 4.08
CA GLN A 143 7.87 14.73 4.49
C GLN A 143 7.20 14.02 5.67
N ALA A 144 7.14 12.68 5.65
CA ALA A 144 6.54 11.89 6.72
C ALA A 144 7.33 12.00 8.03
N LEU A 145 8.66 12.07 7.97
CA LEU A 145 9.55 12.13 9.13
C LEU A 145 9.72 13.53 9.71
N GLN A 146 9.46 14.58 8.92
CA GLN A 146 9.63 15.97 9.36
C GLN A 146 8.91 16.30 10.67
N PRO A 147 7.66 15.86 10.94
CA PRO A 147 6.99 16.09 12.22
C PRO A 147 7.69 15.44 13.43
N LEU A 148 8.54 14.44 13.20
CA LEU A 148 9.30 13.72 14.23
C LEU A 148 10.75 14.24 14.36
N SER A 149 11.14 15.30 13.65
CA SER A 149 12.53 15.81 13.61
C SER A 149 13.07 16.40 14.92
N SER A 150 12.21 16.53 15.94
CA SER A 150 12.59 16.88 17.30
C SER A 150 13.36 15.75 17.99
N ASP A 151 13.11 14.49 17.61
CA ASP A 151 13.85 13.32 18.09
C ASP A 151 15.27 13.29 17.46
N PRO A 152 16.35 13.16 18.27
CA PRO A 152 17.71 13.13 17.75
C PRO A 152 17.99 12.00 16.75
N SER A 153 17.41 10.81 16.96
CA SER A 153 17.60 9.66 16.08
C SER A 153 16.95 9.89 14.71
N ILE A 154 15.78 10.54 14.69
CA ILE A 154 15.11 10.94 13.45
C ILE A 154 15.90 12.03 12.72
N ARG A 155 16.42 13.01 13.45
CA ARG A 155 17.26 14.06 12.85
C ARG A 155 18.51 13.48 12.20
N GLN A 156 19.15 12.49 12.85
CA GLN A 156 20.28 11.78 12.27
C GLN A 156 19.86 11.02 11.00
N LEU A 157 18.75 10.27 11.03
CA LEU A 157 18.23 9.57 9.85
C LEU A 157 17.97 10.51 8.66
N LEU A 158 17.36 11.67 8.91
CA LEU A 158 17.12 12.69 7.89
C LEU A 158 18.44 13.23 7.31
N SER A 159 19.46 13.42 8.15
CA SER A 159 20.80 13.83 7.72
C SER A 159 21.47 12.76 6.86
N ASP A 160 21.44 11.51 7.30
CA ASP A 160 22.00 10.36 6.57
C ASP A 160 21.26 10.12 5.24
N GLY A 161 19.99 10.52 5.18
CA GLY A 161 19.11 10.36 4.03
C GLY A 161 19.33 11.35 2.88
N GLN A 162 20.13 12.41 3.07
CA GLN A 162 20.24 13.51 2.09
C GLN A 162 20.76 13.06 0.71
N SER A 163 21.65 12.08 0.67
CA SER A 163 22.23 11.56 -0.57
C SER A 163 21.48 10.35 -1.15
N LEU A 164 20.43 9.89 -0.48
CA LEU A 164 19.73 8.67 -0.88
C LEU A 164 19.08 8.76 -2.24
N ALA A 165 18.72 9.94 -2.75
CA ALA A 165 18.06 10.04 -4.06
C ALA A 165 18.95 9.52 -5.22
N HIS A 166 20.26 9.47 -5.02
CA HIS A 166 21.25 9.03 -6.02
C HIS A 166 22.11 7.85 -5.54
N ALA A 167 21.79 7.28 -4.37
CA ALA A 167 22.50 6.14 -3.82
C ALA A 167 22.11 4.83 -4.54
N GLU A 168 22.92 3.79 -4.39
CA GLU A 168 22.56 2.45 -4.83
C GLU A 168 21.34 1.92 -4.05
N SER A 169 20.50 1.10 -4.70
CA SER A 169 19.34 0.43 -4.09
C SER A 169 19.63 -0.21 -2.73
N ARG A 170 20.79 -0.87 -2.59
CA ARG A 170 21.18 -1.52 -1.33
C ARG A 170 21.33 -0.52 -0.18
N ALA A 171 21.92 0.65 -0.44
CA ALA A 171 22.07 1.69 0.59
C ALA A 171 20.70 2.23 1.02
N PHE A 172 19.77 2.40 0.08
CA PHE A 172 18.40 2.78 0.39
C PHE A 172 17.69 1.75 1.29
N VAL A 173 17.84 0.47 0.99
CA VAL A 173 17.23 -0.62 1.77
C VAL A 173 17.81 -0.69 3.18
N VAL A 174 19.13 -0.54 3.33
CA VAL A 174 19.79 -0.46 4.64
C VAL A 174 19.25 0.75 5.43
N TRP A 175 19.06 1.88 4.77
CA TRP A 175 18.46 3.05 5.43
C TRP A 175 17.01 2.80 5.87
N ILE A 176 16.19 2.11 5.08
CA ILE A 176 14.83 1.71 5.47
C ILE A 176 14.84 0.78 6.69
N GLN A 177 15.80 -0.14 6.78
CA GLN A 177 15.97 -1.03 7.94
C GLN A 177 16.36 -0.22 9.20
N ASN A 178 17.23 0.78 9.04
CA ASN A 178 17.58 1.70 10.14
C ASN A 178 16.36 2.53 10.55
N LEU A 179 15.60 3.06 9.60
CA LEU A 179 14.35 3.77 9.86
C LEU A 179 13.38 2.90 10.67
N LEU A 180 13.14 1.67 10.22
CA LEU A 180 12.28 0.71 10.92
C LEU A 180 12.74 0.49 12.36
N SER A 181 14.05 0.34 12.57
CA SER A 181 14.64 0.16 13.90
C SER A 181 14.44 1.39 14.78
N VAL A 182 14.54 2.61 14.22
CA VAL A 182 14.34 3.87 14.95
C VAL A 182 12.88 4.09 15.30
N VAL A 183 11.95 3.99 14.35
CA VAL A 183 10.51 4.23 14.63
C VAL A 183 9.94 3.24 15.64
N SER A 184 10.51 2.04 15.70
CA SER A 184 10.16 1.01 16.68
C SER A 184 10.78 1.19 18.06
N GLN A 185 11.61 2.21 18.27
CA GLN A 185 12.10 2.54 19.61
C GLN A 185 10.94 2.96 20.52
N PRO A 186 10.99 2.63 21.83
CA PRO A 186 9.93 3.00 22.78
C PRO A 186 9.64 4.50 22.84
N THR A 187 10.62 5.36 22.53
CA THR A 187 10.48 6.82 22.47
C THR A 187 9.51 7.28 21.39
N LEU A 188 9.48 6.58 20.25
CA LEU A 188 8.61 6.89 19.12
C LEU A 188 7.32 6.05 19.14
N GLY A 189 7.39 4.81 19.63
CA GLY A 189 6.23 3.99 19.98
C GLY A 189 5.44 3.43 18.81
N TYR A 190 6.04 3.35 17.61
CA TYR A 190 5.44 2.68 16.45
C TYR A 190 5.79 1.19 16.45
N SER A 191 4.87 0.34 16.00
CA SER A 191 5.12 -1.11 15.90
C SER A 191 5.83 -1.51 14.61
N GLY A 192 5.90 -0.61 13.62
CA GLY A 192 6.51 -0.87 12.33
C GLY A 192 6.29 0.28 11.35
N LEU A 193 6.37 -0.02 10.05
CA LEU A 193 6.32 0.95 8.96
C LEU A 193 5.25 0.55 7.94
N LEU A 194 4.45 1.52 7.48
CA LEU A 194 3.54 1.37 6.35
C LEU A 194 3.89 2.41 5.29
N LEU A 195 4.54 1.97 4.21
CA LEU A 195 4.86 2.83 3.07
C LEU A 195 3.85 2.56 1.95
N LEU A 196 3.09 3.59 1.58
CA LEU A 196 2.12 3.52 0.49
C LEU A 196 2.50 4.46 -0.65
N LEU A 197 2.87 3.87 -1.79
CA LEU A 197 3.20 4.56 -3.04
C LEU A 197 1.98 4.58 -3.97
N ASP A 198 1.25 5.70 -3.99
CA ASP A 198 0.20 5.94 -4.96
C ASP A 198 0.76 6.42 -6.31
N GLU A 199 0.01 6.22 -7.40
CA GLU A 199 0.45 6.59 -8.76
C GLU A 199 1.85 6.04 -9.11
N MET A 200 2.16 4.81 -8.66
CA MET A 200 3.44 4.12 -8.91
C MET A 200 3.75 3.98 -10.41
N GLY A 201 2.73 4.13 -11.26
CA GLY A 201 2.90 4.10 -12.70
C GLY A 201 3.80 5.22 -13.23
N LYS A 202 3.79 6.41 -12.64
CA LYS A 202 4.57 7.55 -13.18
C LYS A 202 6.08 7.38 -13.01
N PRO A 203 6.61 6.92 -11.86
CA PRO A 203 8.02 6.53 -11.77
C PRO A 203 8.40 5.38 -12.72
N LEU A 204 7.51 4.41 -12.92
CA LEU A 204 7.75 3.31 -13.86
C LEU A 204 7.74 3.76 -15.33
N GLU A 205 6.89 4.72 -15.71
CA GLU A 205 6.92 5.38 -17.02
C GLU A 205 8.25 6.11 -17.22
N HIS A 206 8.72 6.84 -16.21
CA HIS A 206 10.01 7.52 -16.24
C HIS A 206 11.16 6.53 -16.43
N ALA A 207 11.15 5.43 -15.68
CA ALA A 207 12.12 4.34 -15.79
C ALA A 207 12.13 3.71 -17.20
N ALA A 208 10.95 3.45 -17.77
CA ALA A 208 10.84 2.90 -19.13
C ALA A 208 11.37 3.87 -20.20
N ALA A 209 11.23 5.18 -19.99
CA ALA A 209 11.77 6.21 -20.88
C ALA A 209 13.28 6.45 -20.71
N HIS A 210 13.88 6.04 -19.57
CA HIS A 210 15.31 6.24 -19.27
C HIS A 210 15.97 4.94 -18.76
N PRO A 211 16.11 3.89 -19.60
CA PRO A 211 16.55 2.55 -19.16
C PRO A 211 17.95 2.51 -18.53
N THR A 212 18.81 3.48 -18.86
CA THR A 212 20.18 3.58 -18.34
C THR A 212 20.25 4.09 -16.90
N THR A 213 19.20 4.71 -16.39
CA THR A 213 19.12 5.29 -15.04
C THR A 213 17.95 4.72 -14.23
N ALA A 214 17.27 3.73 -14.77
CA ALA A 214 16.04 3.16 -14.23
C ALA A 214 16.32 2.05 -13.23
N ASP A 215 16.12 2.33 -11.94
CA ASP A 215 16.25 1.34 -10.88
C ASP A 215 14.90 0.71 -10.50
N ILE A 216 14.38 -0.16 -11.39
CA ILE A 216 13.21 -1.01 -11.07
C ILE A 216 13.58 -2.04 -9.99
N TYR A 217 14.87 -2.37 -9.87
CA TYR A 217 15.41 -3.32 -8.90
C TYR A 217 15.16 -2.86 -7.46
N LEU A 218 15.11 -1.55 -7.18
CA LEU A 218 14.71 -1.00 -5.88
C LEU A 218 13.35 -1.52 -5.38
N LEU A 219 12.33 -1.65 -6.25
CA LEU A 219 11.02 -2.17 -5.83
C LEU A 219 11.10 -3.62 -5.36
N GLN A 220 11.94 -4.42 -6.02
CA GLN A 220 12.16 -5.81 -5.64
C GLN A 220 12.86 -5.88 -4.28
N GLU A 221 13.91 -5.09 -4.09
CA GLU A 221 14.64 -5.06 -2.82
C GLU A 221 13.76 -4.57 -1.66
N LEU A 222 12.91 -3.57 -1.89
CA LEU A 222 11.92 -3.12 -0.91
C LEU A 222 10.89 -4.21 -0.59
N ALA A 223 10.41 -4.95 -1.59
CA ALA A 223 9.48 -6.05 -1.38
C ALA A 223 10.10 -7.21 -0.59
N GLU A 224 11.38 -7.52 -0.84
CA GLU A 224 12.14 -8.50 -0.10
C GLU A 224 12.40 -8.05 1.35
N CYS A 225 12.76 -6.77 1.54
CA CYS A 225 12.91 -6.15 2.86
C CYS A 225 11.60 -6.20 3.65
N ALA A 226 10.47 -5.85 3.03
CA ALA A 226 9.14 -5.92 3.63
C ALA A 226 8.81 -7.35 4.08
N SER A 227 9.05 -8.34 3.22
CA SER A 227 8.75 -9.74 3.53
C SER A 227 9.66 -10.32 4.61
N ARG A 228 10.89 -9.82 4.78
CA ARG A 228 11.83 -10.25 5.81
C ARG A 228 11.73 -9.49 7.13
N SER A 229 10.76 -8.57 7.27
CA SER A 229 10.66 -7.63 8.41
C SER A 229 10.25 -8.26 9.76
N LYS A 230 10.23 -9.59 9.90
CA LYS A 230 9.99 -10.36 11.15
C LYS A 230 9.04 -9.68 12.15
N GLN A 231 9.51 -9.36 13.36
CA GLN A 231 8.70 -8.83 14.47
C GLN A 231 8.32 -7.35 14.30
N THR A 232 9.06 -6.58 13.49
CA THR A 232 8.80 -5.15 13.22
C THR A 232 8.24 -4.99 11.81
N PRO A 233 6.92 -5.14 11.61
CA PRO A 233 6.34 -5.18 10.28
C PRO A 233 6.66 -3.97 9.41
N PHE A 234 7.23 -4.21 8.24
CA PHE A 234 7.28 -3.26 7.14
C PHE A 234 6.27 -3.68 6.08
N LEU A 235 5.16 -2.95 5.99
CA LEU A 235 4.12 -3.10 4.99
C LEU A 235 4.38 -2.13 3.84
N PHE A 236 4.67 -2.66 2.65
CA PHE A 236 4.86 -1.90 1.42
C PHE A 236 3.65 -2.07 0.50
N MET A 237 3.05 -0.97 0.07
CA MET A 237 1.91 -0.99 -0.84
C MET A 237 2.12 -0.03 -2.01
N GLY A 238 2.05 -0.55 -3.24
CA GLY A 238 1.97 0.25 -4.46
C GLY A 238 0.55 0.31 -5.02
N ILE A 239 0.16 1.44 -5.59
CA ILE A 239 -1.10 1.56 -6.35
C ILE A 239 -0.78 1.85 -7.81
N LEU A 240 -1.38 1.05 -8.70
CA LEU A 240 -1.28 1.19 -10.15
C LEU A 240 -2.65 1.40 -10.76
N HIS A 241 -2.74 2.40 -11.63
CA HIS A 241 -3.91 2.61 -12.45
C HIS A 241 -3.71 1.80 -13.73
N GLN A 242 -4.64 0.88 -14.03
CA GLN A 242 -4.52 0.01 -15.21
C GLN A 242 -4.50 0.88 -16.48
N GLY A 243 -3.27 1.16 -16.93
CA GLY A 243 -2.94 1.96 -18.11
C GLY A 243 -1.57 1.60 -18.70
N PHE A 244 -0.98 0.47 -18.30
CA PHE A 244 0.32 0.00 -18.80
C PHE A 244 0.26 -0.77 -20.14
N GLU A 245 -0.87 -0.80 -20.84
CA GLU A 245 -0.91 -1.42 -22.18
C GLU A 245 -0.16 -0.59 -23.24
N ARG A 246 0.16 0.67 -22.98
CA ARG A 246 0.81 1.56 -23.97
C ARG A 246 2.33 1.48 -24.06
N VAL A 247 3.01 0.73 -23.20
CA VAL A 247 4.49 0.61 -23.27
C VAL A 247 4.94 -0.45 -24.28
N SER A 248 4.02 -1.27 -24.82
CA SER A 248 4.35 -2.32 -25.82
C SER A 248 3.98 -1.97 -27.27
N SER A 249 3.27 -0.86 -27.54
CA SER A 249 2.78 -0.54 -28.90
C SER A 249 3.63 0.48 -29.66
N GLN A 250 4.78 0.91 -29.15
CA GLN A 250 5.68 1.86 -29.84
C GLN A 250 6.98 1.23 -30.36
N LYS A 251 7.03 -0.11 -30.46
CA LYS A 251 8.08 -0.86 -31.17
C LYS A 251 7.51 -1.96 -32.07
N SER A 252 6.65 -1.58 -33.02
CA SER A 252 6.32 -2.43 -34.17
C SER A 252 5.68 -1.59 -35.29
N GLY A 253 6.44 -0.60 -35.76
CA GLY A 253 6.24 -0.02 -37.09
C GLY A 253 6.94 -0.90 -38.12
N GLY A 254 6.28 -1.96 -38.57
CA GLY A 254 6.80 -2.87 -39.58
C GLY A 254 5.88 -4.05 -39.85
N GLY A 255 4.85 -3.81 -40.66
CA GLY A 255 4.16 -4.78 -41.54
C GLY A 255 3.61 -6.09 -40.95
N GLY A 256 2.29 -6.26 -40.98
CA GLY A 256 1.69 -7.60 -40.89
C GLY A 256 0.28 -7.60 -40.31
N ALA A 257 -0.70 -7.98 -41.11
CA ALA A 257 -2.11 -7.89 -40.82
C ALA A 257 -2.66 -9.14 -40.07
N ILE A 258 -3.77 -8.96 -39.34
CA ILE A 258 -4.87 -9.92 -39.04
C ILE A 258 -4.62 -11.02 -37.96
N LEU A 259 -5.30 -10.93 -36.79
CA LEU A 259 -6.49 -11.74 -36.43
C LEU A 259 -6.91 -11.51 -34.97
N SER A 260 -8.13 -10.97 -34.83
CA SER A 260 -8.98 -11.07 -33.66
C SER A 260 -9.24 -12.54 -33.32
N SER A 261 -8.98 -12.95 -32.08
CA SER A 261 -9.75 -14.04 -31.47
C SER A 261 -9.91 -13.82 -29.96
N LYS A 262 -11.18 -13.80 -29.55
CA LYS A 262 -11.64 -13.76 -28.16
C LYS A 262 -11.16 -15.00 -27.42
N THR A 263 -10.49 -14.83 -26.29
CA THR A 263 -10.55 -15.84 -25.22
C THR A 263 -10.39 -15.20 -23.83
N ARG A 264 -11.30 -15.56 -22.92
CA ARG A 264 -11.43 -15.13 -21.52
C ARG A 264 -10.23 -15.57 -20.64
N PRO A 265 -10.03 -14.96 -19.46
CA PRO A 265 -8.77 -15.02 -18.73
C PRO A 265 -8.55 -16.36 -18.02
N ARG A 266 -7.31 -16.85 -18.05
CA ARG A 266 -6.84 -17.97 -17.23
C ARG A 266 -6.01 -17.42 -16.07
N VAL A 267 -6.58 -17.44 -14.87
CA VAL A 267 -5.84 -17.26 -13.62
C VAL A 267 -5.06 -18.55 -13.39
N VAL A 268 -3.73 -18.49 -13.46
CA VAL A 268 -2.86 -19.62 -13.10
C VAL A 268 -2.37 -19.38 -11.67
N ALA A 269 -3.02 -20.01 -10.71
CA ALA A 269 -2.45 -20.27 -9.40
C ALA A 269 -1.67 -21.59 -9.50
N ARG A 270 -0.34 -21.54 -9.36
CA ARG A 270 0.47 -22.76 -9.20
C ARG A 270 0.52 -23.11 -7.71
N HIS A 271 -0.26 -24.13 -7.32
CA HIS A 271 0.00 -24.93 -6.13
C HIS A 271 1.06 -25.98 -6.49
N ALA A 272 2.14 -26.04 -5.73
CA ALA A 272 3.01 -27.21 -5.68
C ALA A 272 2.49 -28.13 -4.55
N ALA A 273 2.01 -29.31 -4.93
CA ALA A 273 1.78 -30.42 -4.02
C ALA A 273 2.18 -31.72 -4.73
N GLY A 274 2.95 -32.56 -4.03
CA GLY A 274 3.04 -33.99 -4.31
C GLY A 274 4.44 -34.58 -4.37
N SER A 275 4.90 -35.16 -3.26
CA SER A 275 5.18 -36.61 -3.21
C SER A 275 5.47 -37.02 -1.76
N GLY A 276 4.79 -38.07 -1.30
CA GLY A 276 4.95 -38.63 0.04
C GLY A 276 5.72 -39.95 0.03
N LEU A 277 6.35 -40.22 1.18
CA LEU A 277 6.51 -41.51 1.90
C LEU A 277 7.29 -42.66 1.20
N PRO A 278 7.93 -43.62 1.93
CA PRO A 278 7.42 -44.23 3.17
C PRO A 278 8.40 -44.57 4.31
N SER A 279 7.76 -44.98 5.40
CA SER A 279 8.18 -45.66 6.63
C SER A 279 9.31 -46.67 6.54
N TRP A 280 10.15 -46.73 7.58
CA TRP A 280 10.65 -48.00 8.14
C TRP A 280 10.73 -47.91 9.67
N ALA A 281 10.06 -48.86 10.32
CA ALA A 281 10.29 -49.27 11.69
C ALA A 281 11.34 -50.40 11.68
N GLY A 282 12.21 -50.39 12.69
CA GLY A 282 13.25 -51.36 12.96
C GLY A 282 14.09 -50.88 14.14
#